data_AF-U5L533-F1
#
_entry.id   AF-U5L533-F1
#
_cell.length_a   1.000
_cell.length_b   1.000
_cell.length_c   1.000
_cell.angle_alpha   90.00
_cell.angle_beta   90.00
_cell.angle_gamma   90.00
#
_symmetry.space_group_name_H-M   'P 1'
#
loop_
_entity.id
_entity.type
_entity.pdbx_description
1 polymer ?
#
loop_
_entity_poly.entity_id
_entity_poly.type
_entity_poly.pdbx_seq_one_letter_code
_entity_poly.pdbx_strand_id
1 'polypeptide(L)'
;MFSNEERELDRSRKELDRLMVSNELADQAIMAGIRQAKAAGRKRKRYASLFTAGAAALILLFSVKGGSTMAEYFSKMPGLEKVMELVSGDRGLMAAAENEYIQKIGASAEQNGIKATLDSAIYDEQALILFYSYEAENKTADVYTTDITLLDREGNKLPYQANHGTFWTADREDLHEIRFQLDDAADLPDELSLSMGVTVNDSRQSESVVLPFALDKEKLAEKKVYSLNKTVTVEGQKMTVKDVSIYPSQTAVRIVFDPDNTKKIFGFNDLHIADENGGKWKANHVKDEKVNDNETVIYLESSYFADPKELYLRFNSIRALDKDELIVRVNPSDNKIIKAPKDGKLKSASVFKDELRLNLEAPFSFLDTMIFMHAADLEGRTIGEGLSFGAGGSPVDKEITYYVPYPKEEASEQDILLELLDYPASINGNAEIKLK
;
A
#
# COMPACT_ATOMS: atom_id res chain seq x y z
N MET A 1 3.13 24.45 39.61
CA MET A 1 3.27 23.24 38.77
C MET A 1 3.33 23.68 37.31
N PHE A 2 4.35 24.48 36.96
CA PHE A 2 4.58 25.06 35.62
C PHE A 2 6.09 25.17 35.29
N SER A 3 6.97 24.64 36.13
CA SER A 3 8.41 24.92 36.07
C SER A 3 9.17 24.07 35.05
N ASN A 4 8.56 22.98 34.57
CA ASN A 4 9.16 22.14 33.53
C ASN A 4 8.74 22.63 32.14
N GLU A 5 7.48 23.04 32.00
CA GLU A 5 6.94 23.63 30.78
C GLU A 5 7.63 24.97 30.44
N GLU A 6 7.89 25.83 31.44
CA GLU A 6 8.68 27.05 31.24
C GLU A 6 10.13 26.76 30.81
N ARG A 7 10.73 25.67 31.29
CA ARG A 7 12.10 25.29 30.90
C ARG A 7 12.17 24.72 29.48
N GLU A 8 11.15 23.99 29.04
CA GLU A 8 11.05 23.51 27.66
C GLU A 8 10.73 24.62 26.66
N LEU A 9 9.88 25.58 27.04
CA LEU A 9 9.61 26.78 26.25
C LEU A 9 10.86 27.65 26.09
N ASP A 10 11.65 27.82 27.16
CA ASP A 10 12.87 28.61 27.11
C ASP A 10 14.00 27.89 26.34
N ARG A 11 14.02 26.55 26.34
CA ARG A 11 14.88 25.73 25.45
C ARG A 11 14.48 25.87 23.99
N SER A 12 13.19 25.72 23.69
CA SER A 12 12.66 25.82 22.33
C SER A 12 12.90 27.21 21.74
N ARG A 13 12.75 28.26 22.55
CA ARG A 13 13.07 29.64 22.15
C ARG A 13 14.56 29.82 21.85
N LYS A 14 15.46 29.27 22.67
CA LYS A 14 16.91 29.32 22.45
C LYS A 14 17.37 28.48 21.25
N GLU A 15 16.66 27.41 20.92
CA GLU A 15 16.90 26.63 19.69
C GLU A 15 16.41 27.36 18.44
N LEU A 16 15.25 28.03 18.51
CA LEU A 16 14.76 28.91 17.44
C LEU A 16 15.72 30.09 17.19
N ASP A 17 16.24 30.72 18.25
CA ASP A 17 17.23 31.80 18.13
C ASP A 17 18.59 31.29 17.59
N ARG A 18 18.92 30.01 17.76
CA ARG A 18 20.11 29.36 17.17
C ARG A 18 19.92 28.93 15.71
N LEU A 19 18.70 28.63 15.29
CA LEU A 19 18.35 28.35 13.89
C LEU A 19 18.29 29.65 13.07
N MET A 20 18.10 30.81 13.71
CA MET A 20 18.29 32.13 13.14
C MET A 20 19.77 32.52 13.01
N VAL A 21 20.61 31.65 12.43
CA VAL A 21 21.91 32.08 11.91
C VAL A 21 21.68 32.87 10.62
N SER A 22 21.72 34.18 10.83
CA SER A 22 22.09 35.28 9.93
C SER A 22 21.19 35.54 8.71
N ASN A 23 20.14 36.32 8.96
CA ASN A 23 19.48 37.12 7.91
C ASN A 23 20.50 37.91 7.06
N GLU A 24 21.67 38.28 7.60
CA GLU A 24 22.72 38.97 6.85
C GLU A 24 23.39 38.12 5.76
N LEU A 25 23.60 36.81 5.96
CA LEU A 25 24.15 35.93 4.92
C LEU A 25 23.13 35.65 3.81
N ALA A 26 21.85 35.50 4.19
CA ALA A 26 20.76 35.37 3.23
C ALA A 26 20.56 36.67 2.44
N ASP A 27 20.56 37.82 3.11
CA ASP A 27 20.46 39.15 2.48
C ASP A 27 21.67 39.45 1.59
N GLN A 28 22.88 39.03 1.99
CA GLN A 28 24.07 39.15 1.15
C GLN A 28 23.99 38.23 -0.08
N ALA A 29 23.49 37.00 0.04
CA ALA A 29 23.30 36.10 -1.09
C ALA A 29 22.21 36.62 -2.05
N ILE A 30 21.11 37.15 -1.51
CA ILE A 30 20.02 37.79 -2.28
C ILE A 30 20.56 39.04 -3.00
N MET A 31 21.31 39.91 -2.31
CA MET A 31 21.89 41.11 -2.90
C MET A 31 23.00 40.79 -3.92
N ALA A 32 23.78 39.73 -3.70
CA ALA A 32 24.74 39.21 -4.68
C ALA A 32 24.04 38.70 -5.93
N GLY A 33 22.94 37.94 -5.78
CA GLY A 33 22.09 37.49 -6.88
C GLY A 33 21.46 38.65 -7.66
N ILE A 34 20.95 39.68 -6.97
CA ILE A 34 20.39 40.89 -7.60
C ILE A 34 21.46 41.69 -8.35
N ARG A 35 22.69 41.78 -7.82
CA ARG A 35 23.82 42.44 -8.49
C ARG A 35 24.29 41.65 -9.71
N GLN A 36 24.36 40.32 -9.63
CA GLN A 36 24.66 39.45 -10.79
C GLN A 36 23.59 39.57 -11.89
N ALA A 37 22.31 39.63 -11.51
CA ALA A 37 21.20 39.82 -12.45
C ALA A 37 21.23 41.21 -13.13
N LYS A 38 21.52 42.28 -12.37
CA LYS A 38 21.68 43.64 -12.93
C LYS A 38 22.91 43.76 -13.83
N ALA A 39 24.03 43.10 -13.51
CA ALA A 39 25.25 43.09 -14.34
C ALA A 39 25.07 42.29 -15.65
N ALA A 40 24.26 41.23 -15.64
CA ALA A 40 23.94 40.44 -16.83
C ALA A 40 22.97 41.15 -17.82
N GLY A 41 22.35 42.26 -17.41
CA GLY A 41 21.25 42.93 -18.09
C GLY A 41 21.58 43.73 -19.37
N ARG A 42 22.83 43.76 -19.85
CA ARG A 42 23.19 44.53 -21.08
C ARG A 42 23.57 43.71 -22.31
N LYS A 43 23.69 42.38 -22.25
CA LYS A 43 24.06 41.55 -23.43
C LYS A 43 23.05 40.47 -23.83
N ARG A 44 21.91 40.33 -23.13
CA ARG A 44 20.99 39.18 -23.29
C ARG A 44 19.62 39.50 -23.92
N LYS A 45 19.46 40.62 -24.63
CA LYS A 45 18.19 40.95 -25.31
C LYS A 45 17.89 40.13 -26.58
N ARG A 46 18.82 39.30 -27.07
CA ARG A 46 18.60 38.44 -28.26
C ARG A 46 18.25 36.98 -27.96
N TYR A 47 18.38 36.51 -26.72
CA TYR A 47 18.12 35.11 -26.36
C TYR A 47 17.00 34.92 -25.32
N ALA A 48 16.48 36.02 -24.76
CA ALA A 48 15.37 35.96 -23.80
C ALA A 48 14.04 35.50 -24.45
N SER A 49 13.80 35.86 -25.73
CA SER A 49 12.61 35.41 -26.46
C SER A 49 12.67 33.93 -26.89
N LEU A 50 13.87 33.34 -26.97
CA LEU A 50 14.05 31.91 -27.26
C LEU A 50 13.85 31.03 -26.01
N PHE A 51 14.18 31.56 -24.82
CA PHE A 51 14.00 30.82 -23.56
C PHE A 51 12.54 30.83 -23.06
N THR A 52 11.79 31.91 -23.25
CA THR A 52 10.37 31.95 -22.88
C THR A 52 9.50 31.11 -23.82
N ALA A 53 9.82 31.08 -25.12
CA ALA A 53 9.17 30.18 -26.08
C ALA A 53 9.52 28.70 -25.82
N GLY A 54 10.76 28.39 -25.44
CA GLY A 54 11.19 27.03 -25.09
C GLY A 54 10.55 26.50 -23.81
N ALA A 55 10.44 27.33 -22.76
CA ALA A 55 9.77 26.94 -21.51
C ALA A 55 8.25 26.76 -21.69
N ALA A 56 7.59 27.65 -22.44
CA ALA A 56 6.17 27.49 -22.78
C ALA A 56 5.92 26.28 -23.70
N ALA A 57 6.81 25.99 -24.64
CA ALA A 57 6.73 24.80 -25.49
C ALA A 57 6.98 23.50 -24.70
N LEU A 58 7.88 23.50 -23.70
CA LEU A 58 8.07 22.36 -22.82
C LEU A 58 6.85 22.14 -21.91
N ILE A 59 6.27 23.21 -21.34
CA ILE A 59 5.03 23.11 -20.56
C ILE A 59 3.87 22.60 -21.44
N LEU A 60 3.73 23.11 -22.67
CA LEU A 60 2.72 22.62 -23.61
C LEU A 60 2.98 21.17 -24.06
N LEU A 61 4.23 20.76 -24.30
CA LEU A 61 4.57 19.38 -24.67
C LEU A 61 4.32 18.39 -23.52
N PHE A 62 4.47 18.81 -22.26
CA PHE A 62 4.06 18.02 -21.09
C PHE A 62 2.54 18.04 -20.86
N SER A 63 1.85 19.15 -21.16
CA SER A 63 0.38 19.23 -21.05
C SER A 63 -0.39 18.46 -22.13
N VAL A 64 0.20 18.22 -23.31
CA VAL A 64 -0.51 17.60 -24.44
C VAL A 64 -0.62 16.07 -24.33
N LYS A 65 0.18 15.40 -23.49
CA LYS A 65 0.10 13.93 -23.33
C LYS A 65 -0.78 13.43 -22.18
N GLY A 66 -1.13 14.28 -21.20
CA GLY A 66 -1.93 13.87 -20.05
C GLY A 66 -3.40 14.30 -20.07
N GLY A 67 -3.76 15.27 -20.92
CA GLY A 67 -5.10 15.87 -20.90
C GLY A 67 -6.10 15.32 -21.95
N SER A 68 -5.62 14.72 -23.04
CA SER A 68 -6.50 14.26 -24.11
C SER A 68 -7.28 13.00 -23.74
N THR A 69 -6.71 12.09 -22.94
CA THR A 69 -7.38 10.84 -22.56
C THR A 69 -8.51 11.06 -21.56
N MET A 70 -8.33 11.92 -20.56
CA MET A 70 -9.38 12.18 -19.55
C MET A 70 -10.61 12.89 -20.12
N ALA A 71 -10.43 13.93 -20.93
CA ALA A 71 -11.56 14.64 -21.53
C ALA A 71 -12.33 13.75 -22.52
N GLU A 72 -11.62 12.92 -23.29
CA GLU A 72 -12.23 11.94 -24.18
C GLU A 72 -12.97 10.84 -23.40
N TYR A 73 -12.39 10.34 -22.31
CA TYR A 73 -13.03 9.38 -21.42
C TYR A 73 -14.32 9.95 -20.81
N PHE A 74 -14.30 11.15 -20.22
CA PHE A 74 -15.50 11.73 -19.59
C PHE A 74 -16.63 11.93 -20.59
N SER A 75 -16.29 12.13 -21.87
CA SER A 75 -17.28 12.17 -22.93
C SER A 75 -17.88 10.78 -23.26
N LYS A 76 -17.10 9.70 -23.13
CA LYS A 76 -17.51 8.32 -23.43
C LYS A 76 -18.22 7.62 -22.27
N MET A 77 -17.80 7.90 -21.03
CA MET A 77 -18.33 7.26 -19.82
C MET A 77 -18.74 8.28 -18.75
N PRO A 78 -19.82 9.04 -18.98
CA PRO A 78 -20.34 10.00 -18.01
C PRO A 78 -20.76 9.31 -16.70
N GLY A 79 -20.36 9.87 -15.56
CA GLY A 79 -20.68 9.35 -14.22
C GLY A 79 -19.61 8.42 -13.63
N LEU A 80 -18.43 8.30 -14.24
CA LEU A 80 -17.28 7.55 -13.70
C LEU A 80 -16.12 8.47 -13.27
N GLU A 81 -16.39 9.77 -13.09
CA GLU A 81 -15.38 10.78 -12.78
C GLU A 81 -14.65 10.47 -11.47
N LYS A 82 -15.41 10.11 -10.44
CA LYS A 82 -14.85 9.73 -9.14
C LYS A 82 -14.07 8.43 -9.18
N VAL A 83 -14.51 7.48 -10.01
CA VAL A 83 -13.80 6.20 -10.18
C VAL A 83 -12.42 6.46 -10.77
N MET A 84 -12.32 7.35 -11.76
CA MET A 84 -11.02 7.75 -12.30
C MET A 84 -10.12 8.43 -11.27
N GLU A 85 -10.68 9.33 -10.47
CA GLU A 85 -9.93 9.99 -9.39
C GLU A 85 -9.38 8.95 -8.40
N LEU A 86 -10.22 7.99 -8.01
CA LEU A 86 -9.86 6.90 -7.11
C LEU A 86 -8.70 6.05 -7.66
N VAL A 87 -8.80 5.63 -8.93
CA VAL A 87 -7.79 4.75 -9.54
C VAL A 87 -6.58 5.51 -10.08
N SER A 88 -6.54 6.84 -10.02
CA SER A 88 -5.46 7.65 -10.58
C SER A 88 -4.08 7.33 -9.97
N GLY A 89 -4.05 6.80 -8.74
CA GLY A 89 -2.84 6.34 -8.06
C GLY A 89 -2.31 4.97 -8.49
N ASP A 90 -3.13 4.18 -9.20
CA ASP A 90 -2.83 2.85 -9.75
C ASP A 90 -2.80 2.92 -11.28
N ARG A 91 -1.61 2.76 -11.86
CA ARG A 91 -1.44 2.89 -13.31
C ARG A 91 -2.23 1.83 -14.11
N GLY A 92 -2.39 0.63 -13.56
CA GLY A 92 -3.09 -0.47 -14.24
C GLY A 92 -4.59 -0.26 -14.26
N LEU A 93 -5.18 0.09 -13.11
CA LEU A 93 -6.60 0.39 -13.01
C LEU A 93 -6.97 1.66 -13.80
N MET A 94 -6.11 2.66 -13.80
CA MET A 94 -6.27 3.84 -14.66
C MET A 94 -6.28 3.45 -16.14
N ALA A 95 -5.38 2.56 -16.57
CA ALA A 95 -5.37 2.08 -17.96
C ALA A 95 -6.61 1.22 -18.29
N ALA A 96 -7.12 0.44 -17.34
CA ALA A 96 -8.38 -0.30 -17.49
C ALA A 96 -9.57 0.65 -17.71
N ALA A 97 -9.61 1.77 -16.98
CA ALA A 97 -10.58 2.83 -17.20
C ALA A 97 -10.45 3.39 -18.63
N GLU A 98 -9.25 3.85 -19.01
CA GLU A 98 -9.00 4.47 -20.33
C GLU A 98 -9.34 3.56 -21.52
N ASN A 99 -9.34 2.24 -21.32
CA ASN A 99 -9.69 1.23 -22.33
C ASN A 99 -11.13 0.69 -22.17
N GLU A 100 -12.01 1.41 -21.48
CA GLU A 100 -13.44 1.07 -21.34
C GLU A 100 -13.71 -0.31 -20.70
N TYR A 101 -12.74 -0.83 -19.92
CA TYR A 101 -12.84 -2.12 -19.25
C TYR A 101 -13.73 -2.05 -18.00
N ILE A 102 -13.86 -0.87 -17.39
CA ILE A 102 -14.74 -0.65 -16.25
C ILE A 102 -16.21 -0.79 -16.71
N GLN A 103 -16.97 -1.62 -16.00
CA GLN A 103 -18.41 -1.79 -16.22
C GLN A 103 -19.17 -0.82 -15.31
N LYS A 104 -20.01 0.04 -15.89
CA LYS A 104 -20.95 0.86 -15.11
C LYS A 104 -22.12 0.00 -14.62
N ILE A 105 -22.48 0.12 -13.35
CA ILE A 105 -23.59 -0.62 -12.72
C ILE A 105 -24.71 0.36 -12.34
N GLY A 106 -24.45 1.28 -11.41
CA GLY A 106 -25.42 2.27 -10.94
C GLY A 106 -26.59 1.70 -10.13
N ALA A 107 -26.41 0.55 -9.48
CA ALA A 107 -27.42 -0.05 -8.61
C ALA A 107 -27.44 0.67 -7.27
N SER A 108 -28.60 1.10 -6.79
CA SER A 108 -28.71 1.84 -5.52
C SER A 108 -29.80 1.27 -4.63
N ALA A 109 -29.57 1.30 -3.32
CA ALA A 109 -30.56 0.96 -2.32
C ALA A 109 -30.46 1.96 -1.15
N GLU A 110 -31.61 2.29 -0.57
CA GLU A 110 -31.71 3.23 0.53
C GLU A 110 -32.32 2.53 1.76
N GLN A 111 -31.63 2.65 2.89
CA GLN A 111 -32.04 2.09 4.16
C GLN A 111 -31.72 3.10 5.27
N ASN A 112 -32.74 3.48 6.05
CA ASN A 112 -32.61 4.38 7.21
C ASN A 112 -31.85 5.70 6.94
N GLY A 113 -32.13 6.35 5.80
CA GLY A 113 -31.53 7.64 5.45
C GLY A 113 -30.08 7.56 4.95
N ILE A 114 -29.61 6.35 4.63
CA ILE A 114 -28.35 6.10 3.91
C ILE A 114 -28.69 5.44 2.59
N LYS A 115 -28.31 6.08 1.49
CA LYS A 115 -28.42 5.53 0.15
C LYS A 115 -27.04 5.06 -0.31
N ALA A 116 -26.86 3.76 -0.41
CA ALA A 116 -25.65 3.19 -1.00
C ALA A 116 -25.86 3.00 -2.50
N THR A 117 -24.80 3.25 -3.28
CA THR A 117 -24.79 3.06 -4.73
C THR A 117 -23.57 2.23 -5.11
N LEU A 118 -23.77 1.12 -5.81
CA LEU A 118 -22.73 0.37 -6.49
C LEU A 118 -22.55 1.00 -7.88
N ASP A 119 -21.51 1.82 -8.01
CA ASP A 119 -21.25 2.67 -9.17
C ASP A 119 -20.75 1.86 -10.36
N SER A 120 -19.74 1.02 -10.14
CA SER A 120 -19.08 0.28 -11.21
C SER A 120 -18.33 -0.95 -10.72
N ALA A 121 -17.90 -1.79 -11.66
CA ALA A 121 -17.10 -2.97 -11.39
C ALA A 121 -15.97 -3.16 -12.42
N ILE A 122 -14.90 -3.79 -11.98
CA ILE A 122 -13.91 -4.46 -12.84
C ILE A 122 -13.97 -5.94 -12.50
N TYR A 123 -14.09 -6.78 -13.51
CA TYR A 123 -14.12 -8.22 -13.34
C TYR A 123 -13.15 -8.88 -14.32
N ASP A 124 -12.28 -9.73 -13.81
CA ASP A 124 -11.47 -10.66 -14.59
C ASP A 124 -11.31 -12.00 -13.83
N GLU A 125 -10.51 -12.92 -14.38
CA GLU A 125 -10.25 -14.23 -13.78
C GLU A 125 -9.61 -14.16 -12.38
N GLN A 126 -8.97 -13.05 -12.01
CA GLN A 126 -8.21 -12.91 -10.77
C GLN A 126 -8.96 -12.09 -9.72
N ALA A 127 -9.79 -11.13 -10.12
CA ALA A 127 -10.46 -10.25 -9.17
C ALA A 127 -11.83 -9.75 -9.65
N LEU A 128 -12.73 -9.58 -8.67
CA LEU A 128 -13.88 -8.69 -8.78
C LEU A 128 -13.62 -7.46 -7.92
N ILE A 129 -13.50 -6.29 -8.55
CA ILE A 129 -13.35 -5.00 -7.90
C ILE A 129 -14.68 -4.25 -8.06
N LEU A 130 -15.25 -3.81 -6.94
CA LEU A 130 -16.49 -3.05 -6.88
C LEU A 130 -16.20 -1.65 -6.35
N PHE A 131 -16.69 -0.64 -7.06
CA PHE A 131 -16.62 0.76 -6.66
C PHE A 131 -18.00 1.20 -6.19
N TYR A 132 -18.10 1.69 -4.96
CA TYR A 132 -19.38 2.08 -4.36
C TYR A 132 -19.27 3.37 -3.56
N SER A 133 -20.40 4.04 -3.39
CA SER A 133 -20.53 5.31 -2.67
C SER A 133 -21.74 5.29 -1.74
N TYR A 134 -21.77 6.22 -0.78
CA TYR A 134 -22.93 6.47 0.07
C TYR A 134 -23.35 7.94 0.06
N GLU A 135 -24.65 8.15 0.22
CA GLU A 135 -25.26 9.45 0.48
C GLU A 135 -26.05 9.34 1.81
N ALA A 136 -25.61 10.05 2.85
CA ALA A 136 -26.34 10.14 4.10
C ALA A 136 -27.17 11.43 4.16
N GLU A 137 -28.40 11.37 4.68
CA GLU A 137 -29.25 12.56 4.88
C GLU A 137 -28.52 13.64 5.71
N ASN A 138 -27.78 13.22 6.74
CA ASN A 138 -26.89 14.09 7.48
C ASN A 138 -25.47 14.04 6.90
N LYS A 139 -25.11 15.09 6.15
CA LYS A 139 -23.79 15.26 5.52
C LYS A 139 -22.60 15.40 6.49
N THR A 140 -22.83 15.40 7.79
CA THR A 140 -21.77 15.39 8.81
C THR A 140 -21.57 14.02 9.46
N ALA A 141 -22.29 13.00 8.98
CA ALA A 141 -22.23 11.69 9.59
C ALA A 141 -21.12 10.84 8.97
N ASP A 142 -20.30 10.21 9.81
CA ASP A 142 -19.30 9.26 9.35
C ASP A 142 -19.98 7.92 9.08
N VAL A 143 -19.74 7.35 7.90
CA VAL A 143 -20.34 6.07 7.48
C VAL A 143 -19.24 5.02 7.39
N TYR A 144 -19.43 3.89 8.08
CA TYR A 144 -18.49 2.77 8.05
C TYR A 144 -19.18 1.54 7.46
N THR A 145 -18.44 0.79 6.63
CA THR A 145 -18.95 -0.43 6.01
C THR A 145 -18.41 -1.66 6.76
N THR A 146 -19.30 -2.59 7.11
CA THR A 146 -18.98 -3.87 7.79
C THR A 146 -19.58 -5.05 7.02
N ASP A 147 -19.24 -6.28 7.42
CA ASP A 147 -19.94 -7.52 7.00
C ASP A 147 -20.09 -7.71 5.47
N ILE A 148 -19.12 -7.21 4.71
CA ILE A 148 -19.14 -7.23 3.25
C ILE A 148 -19.13 -8.67 2.75
N THR A 149 -20.17 -9.05 2.01
CA THR A 149 -20.36 -10.40 1.49
C THR A 149 -20.91 -10.36 0.07
N LEU A 150 -20.41 -11.24 -0.79
CA LEU A 150 -20.97 -11.47 -2.12
C LEU A 150 -21.99 -12.61 -2.05
N LEU A 151 -23.17 -12.40 -2.64
CA LEU A 151 -24.28 -13.35 -2.66
C LEU A 151 -24.61 -13.77 -4.09
N ASP A 152 -25.05 -15.02 -4.25
CA ASP A 152 -25.72 -15.47 -5.48
C ASP A 152 -27.16 -14.96 -5.57
N ARG A 153 -27.86 -15.32 -6.66
CA ARG A 153 -29.26 -14.92 -6.91
C ARG A 153 -30.23 -15.44 -5.85
N GLU A 154 -29.94 -16.59 -5.26
CA GLU A 154 -30.73 -17.22 -4.22
C GLU A 154 -30.45 -16.63 -2.82
N GLY A 155 -29.45 -15.75 -2.70
CA GLY A 155 -29.03 -15.09 -1.46
C GLY A 155 -28.03 -15.91 -0.64
N ASN A 156 -27.44 -16.96 -1.20
CA ASN A 156 -26.40 -17.73 -0.53
C ASN A 156 -25.06 -16.99 -0.61
N LYS A 157 -24.27 -17.09 0.47
CA LYS A 157 -22.94 -16.49 0.54
C LYS A 157 -21.98 -17.25 -0.38
N LEU A 158 -21.28 -16.51 -1.24
CA LEU A 158 -20.16 -17.05 -1.99
C LEU A 158 -18.91 -17.11 -1.10
N PRO A 159 -18.01 -18.10 -1.31
CA PRO A 159 -16.88 -18.36 -0.42
C PRO A 159 -15.70 -17.40 -0.61
N TYR A 160 -15.92 -16.24 -1.24
CA TYR A 160 -14.88 -15.25 -1.49
C TYR A 160 -14.82 -14.24 -0.35
N GLN A 161 -13.61 -14.01 0.16
CA GLN A 161 -13.39 -13.01 1.20
C GLN A 161 -13.20 -11.64 0.56
N ALA A 162 -13.90 -10.64 1.11
CA ALA A 162 -13.73 -9.26 0.72
C ALA A 162 -12.45 -8.69 1.34
N ASN A 163 -11.57 -8.16 0.51
CA ASN A 163 -10.53 -7.23 0.93
C ASN A 163 -11.08 -5.81 0.74
N HIS A 164 -11.19 -5.05 1.83
CA HIS A 164 -11.61 -3.65 1.73
C HIS A 164 -10.39 -2.75 1.53
N GLY A 165 -10.49 -1.80 0.60
CA GLY A 165 -9.56 -0.71 0.45
C GLY A 165 -10.28 0.61 0.68
N THR A 166 -9.84 1.41 1.64
CA THR A 166 -10.33 2.78 1.80
C THR A 166 -9.34 3.72 1.13
N PHE A 167 -9.76 4.36 0.04
CA PHE A 167 -9.03 5.46 -0.55
C PHE A 167 -9.68 6.75 -0.09
N TRP A 168 -8.94 7.55 0.68
CA TRP A 168 -9.42 8.83 1.16
C TRP A 168 -9.33 9.85 0.04
N THR A 169 -10.45 10.17 -0.60
CA THR A 169 -10.57 11.39 -1.41
C THR A 169 -10.86 12.58 -0.51
N ALA A 170 -10.36 13.77 -0.85
CA ALA A 170 -10.51 14.95 0.00
C ALA A 170 -11.95 15.49 0.08
N ASP A 171 -12.91 14.90 -0.64
CA ASP A 171 -14.30 15.35 -0.77
C ASP A 171 -15.31 14.31 -0.25
N ARG A 172 -16.37 14.82 0.41
CA ARG A 172 -17.31 14.09 1.28
C ARG A 172 -18.39 13.25 0.57
N GLU A 173 -18.13 12.85 -0.67
CA GLU A 173 -18.97 11.89 -1.40
C GLU A 173 -18.08 10.68 -1.73
N ASP A 174 -17.65 10.03 -0.65
CA ASP A 174 -16.59 9.03 -0.62
C ASP A 174 -16.90 7.88 -1.58
N LEU A 175 -15.96 7.64 -2.49
CA LEU A 175 -15.96 6.44 -3.33
C LEU A 175 -15.00 5.44 -2.70
N HIS A 176 -15.46 4.21 -2.58
CA HIS A 176 -14.75 3.13 -1.91
C HIS A 176 -14.49 1.97 -2.86
N GLU A 177 -13.43 1.21 -2.58
CA GLU A 177 -13.09 -0.01 -3.31
C GLU A 177 -13.31 -1.25 -2.43
N ILE A 178 -14.07 -2.21 -2.94
CA ILE A 178 -14.12 -3.57 -2.42
C ILE A 178 -13.49 -4.48 -3.45
N ARG A 179 -12.54 -5.32 -3.04
CA ARG A 179 -11.91 -6.31 -3.91
C ARG A 179 -12.15 -7.71 -3.38
N PHE A 180 -12.75 -8.56 -4.19
CA PHE A 180 -12.79 -9.99 -3.98
C PHE A 180 -11.66 -10.62 -4.78
N GLN A 181 -10.73 -11.26 -4.08
CA GLN A 181 -9.70 -12.07 -4.72
C GLN A 181 -10.34 -13.37 -5.17
N LEU A 182 -10.21 -13.67 -6.46
CA LEU A 182 -10.74 -14.87 -7.07
C LEU A 182 -9.60 -15.86 -7.32
N ASP A 183 -9.96 -17.14 -7.32
CA ASP A 183 -9.09 -18.17 -7.87
C ASP A 183 -9.26 -18.19 -9.39
N ASP A 184 -8.20 -18.50 -10.14
CA ASP A 184 -8.22 -18.58 -11.63
C ASP A 184 -9.35 -19.47 -12.22
N ALA A 185 -9.98 -20.32 -11.41
CA ALA A 185 -11.07 -21.21 -11.79
C ALA A 185 -12.46 -20.71 -11.33
N ALA A 186 -12.54 -19.52 -10.73
CA ALA A 186 -13.76 -18.94 -10.20
C ALA A 186 -14.66 -18.45 -11.33
N ASP A 187 -15.73 -19.20 -11.61
CA ASP A 187 -16.83 -18.73 -12.44
C ASP A 187 -17.89 -18.10 -11.52
N LEU A 188 -17.94 -16.76 -11.54
CA LEU A 188 -18.98 -16.04 -10.82
C LEU A 188 -20.30 -16.12 -11.61
N PRO A 189 -21.46 -16.29 -10.93
CA PRO A 189 -22.76 -16.16 -11.57
C PRO A 189 -22.93 -14.81 -12.27
N ASP A 190 -23.77 -14.78 -13.32
CA ASP A 190 -24.06 -13.56 -14.06
C ASP A 190 -24.80 -12.53 -13.20
N GLU A 191 -25.72 -13.00 -12.34
CA GLU A 191 -26.49 -12.18 -11.39
C GLU A 191 -25.95 -12.40 -9.97
N LEU A 192 -25.59 -11.30 -9.32
CA LEU A 192 -25.01 -11.28 -7.98
C LEU A 192 -25.69 -10.23 -7.12
N SER A 193 -25.43 -10.29 -5.81
CA SER A 193 -25.75 -9.19 -4.90
C SER A 193 -24.59 -8.90 -3.96
N LEU A 194 -24.27 -7.62 -3.79
CA LEU A 194 -23.35 -7.14 -2.78
C LEU A 194 -24.15 -6.84 -1.51
N SER A 195 -23.87 -7.57 -0.42
CA SER A 195 -24.43 -7.31 0.90
C SER A 195 -23.39 -6.59 1.75
N MET A 196 -23.78 -5.48 2.38
CA MET A 196 -22.91 -4.69 3.24
C MET A 196 -23.67 -4.24 4.48
N GLY A 197 -23.03 -4.37 5.64
CA GLY A 197 -23.43 -3.65 6.83
C GLY A 197 -22.98 -2.19 6.76
N VAL A 198 -23.82 -1.27 7.19
CA VAL A 198 -23.52 0.17 7.22
C VAL A 198 -23.83 0.73 8.60
N THR A 199 -22.85 1.38 9.23
CA THR A 199 -23.01 2.06 10.52
C THR A 199 -22.80 3.56 10.36
N VAL A 200 -23.44 4.35 11.21
CA VAL A 200 -23.40 5.83 11.17
C VAL A 200 -22.89 6.37 12.50
N ASN A 201 -21.89 7.24 12.49
CA ASN A 201 -21.30 7.87 13.68
C ASN A 201 -20.92 6.85 14.78
N ASP A 202 -20.34 5.72 14.36
CA ASP A 202 -19.93 4.62 15.26
C ASP A 202 -21.10 4.00 16.07
N SER A 203 -22.31 3.99 15.48
CA SER A 203 -23.44 3.27 16.05
C SER A 203 -23.18 1.76 16.12
N ARG A 204 -23.51 1.13 17.26
CA ARG A 204 -23.44 -0.35 17.42
C ARG A 204 -24.47 -1.12 16.58
N GLN A 205 -25.38 -0.42 15.90
CA GLN A 205 -26.33 -1.00 14.98
C GLN A 205 -25.79 -0.83 13.56
N SER A 206 -25.53 -1.96 12.91
CA SER A 206 -25.21 -2.04 11.49
C SER A 206 -26.48 -2.38 10.73
N GLU A 207 -26.79 -1.60 9.70
CA GLU A 207 -27.92 -1.81 8.82
C GLU A 207 -27.44 -2.54 7.56
N SER A 208 -28.14 -3.60 7.17
CA SER A 208 -27.77 -4.35 5.97
C SER A 208 -28.36 -3.70 4.73
N VAL A 209 -27.50 -3.38 3.77
CA VAL A 209 -27.87 -2.93 2.43
C VAL A 209 -27.48 -4.01 1.43
N VAL A 210 -28.40 -4.36 0.54
CA VAL A 210 -28.19 -5.36 -0.51
C VAL A 210 -28.35 -4.71 -1.88
N LEU A 211 -27.29 -4.76 -2.68
CA LEU A 211 -27.21 -4.14 -4.00
C LEU A 211 -27.12 -5.24 -5.07
N PRO A 212 -28.21 -5.55 -5.80
CA PRO A 212 -28.17 -6.51 -6.89
C PRO A 212 -27.45 -5.91 -8.10
N PHE A 213 -26.65 -6.71 -8.78
CA PHE A 213 -25.96 -6.32 -10.01
C PHE A 213 -25.73 -7.53 -10.92
N ALA A 214 -25.46 -7.25 -12.20
CA ALA A 214 -25.09 -8.26 -13.17
C ALA A 214 -23.70 -7.97 -13.73
N LEU A 215 -22.90 -9.02 -13.95
CA LEU A 215 -21.58 -8.91 -14.56
C LEU A 215 -21.66 -8.96 -16.08
N ASP A 216 -20.96 -8.04 -16.74
CA ASP A 216 -20.79 -8.04 -18.18
C ASP A 216 -19.66 -9.01 -18.58
N LYS A 217 -20.01 -10.28 -18.76
CA LYS A 217 -19.04 -11.32 -19.15
C LYS A 217 -18.48 -11.12 -20.56
N GLU A 218 -19.09 -10.28 -21.41
CA GLU A 218 -18.52 -9.96 -22.74
C GLU A 218 -17.25 -9.10 -22.62
N LYS A 219 -17.09 -8.37 -21.50
CA LYS A 219 -15.85 -7.63 -21.19
C LYS A 219 -14.73 -8.51 -20.66
N LEU A 220 -14.98 -9.77 -20.31
CA LEU A 220 -13.98 -10.65 -19.73
C LEU A 220 -12.83 -10.88 -20.73
N ALA A 221 -11.66 -10.34 -20.42
CA ALA A 221 -10.48 -10.49 -21.27
C ALA A 221 -9.54 -11.57 -20.73
N GLU A 222 -9.01 -12.39 -21.65
CA GLU A 222 -8.03 -13.43 -21.32
C GLU A 222 -6.73 -12.82 -20.78
N LYS A 223 -6.18 -13.41 -19.71
CA LYS A 223 -4.88 -13.00 -19.17
C LYS A 223 -3.71 -13.29 -20.12
N LYS A 224 -2.64 -12.52 -19.99
CA LYS A 224 -1.36 -12.76 -20.67
C LYS A 224 -0.41 -13.51 -19.74
N VAL A 225 0.00 -14.72 -20.11
CA VAL A 225 0.87 -15.57 -19.27
C VAL A 225 2.29 -15.67 -19.84
N TYR A 226 3.29 -15.40 -19.01
CA TYR A 226 4.71 -15.59 -19.31
C TYR A 226 5.27 -16.69 -18.40
N SER A 227 5.40 -17.91 -18.91
CA SER A 227 6.06 -19.01 -18.19
C SER A 227 7.57 -18.90 -18.31
N LEU A 228 8.27 -18.64 -17.20
CA LEU A 228 9.69 -18.29 -17.20
C LEU A 228 10.56 -19.42 -16.65
N ASN A 229 10.21 -19.94 -15.47
CA ASN A 229 11.06 -20.83 -14.67
C ASN A 229 12.52 -20.32 -14.55
N LYS A 230 12.67 -19.02 -14.26
CA LYS A 230 13.98 -18.36 -14.18
C LYS A 230 14.40 -18.19 -12.72
N THR A 231 15.56 -18.76 -12.38
CA THR A 231 16.17 -18.60 -11.07
C THR A 231 17.09 -17.38 -11.02
N VAL A 232 16.90 -16.55 -10.02
CA VAL A 232 17.78 -15.43 -9.65
C VAL A 232 18.48 -15.75 -8.34
N THR A 233 19.74 -15.35 -8.20
CA THR A 233 20.52 -15.48 -6.98
C THR A 233 20.97 -14.11 -6.50
N VAL A 234 20.67 -13.77 -5.25
CA VAL A 234 21.12 -12.53 -4.58
C VAL A 234 21.83 -12.90 -3.30
N GLU A 235 23.11 -12.55 -3.17
CA GLU A 235 23.96 -12.91 -2.00
C GLU A 235 23.83 -14.39 -1.58
N GLY A 236 23.83 -15.29 -2.57
CA GLY A 236 23.71 -16.73 -2.36
C GLY A 236 22.28 -17.24 -2.11
N GLN A 237 21.29 -16.36 -1.96
CA GLN A 237 19.88 -16.72 -1.79
C GLN A 237 19.21 -16.88 -3.16
N LYS A 238 18.60 -18.04 -3.40
CA LYS A 238 17.96 -18.38 -4.67
C LYS A 238 16.45 -18.25 -4.61
N MET A 239 15.89 -17.70 -5.67
CA MET A 239 14.46 -17.64 -5.93
C MET A 239 14.18 -17.89 -7.39
N THR A 240 13.09 -18.59 -7.69
CA THR A 240 12.67 -18.94 -9.04
C THR A 240 11.35 -18.24 -9.33
N VAL A 241 11.35 -17.35 -10.31
CA VAL A 241 10.12 -16.80 -10.88
C VAL A 241 9.55 -17.87 -11.83
N LYS A 242 8.46 -18.51 -11.42
CA LYS A 242 7.81 -19.57 -12.20
C LYS A 242 7.11 -18.96 -13.40
N ASP A 243 6.20 -18.02 -13.14
CA ASP A 243 5.38 -17.37 -14.14
C ASP A 243 4.98 -15.95 -13.71
N VAL A 244 4.63 -15.15 -14.72
CA VAL A 244 4.01 -13.84 -14.56
C VAL A 244 2.72 -13.83 -15.37
N SER A 245 1.59 -13.65 -14.70
CA SER A 245 0.26 -13.61 -15.30
C SER A 245 -0.31 -12.19 -15.20
N ILE A 246 -0.59 -11.57 -16.34
CA ILE A 246 -1.04 -10.19 -16.43
C ILE A 246 -2.53 -10.19 -16.78
N TYR A 247 -3.36 -9.78 -15.84
CA TYR A 247 -4.80 -9.63 -15.95
C TYR A 247 -5.15 -8.16 -16.13
N PRO A 248 -6.32 -7.81 -16.68
CA PRO A 248 -6.78 -6.41 -16.72
C PRO A 248 -6.71 -5.67 -15.38
N SER A 249 -7.02 -6.33 -14.26
CA SER A 249 -7.07 -5.74 -12.92
C SER A 249 -5.73 -5.69 -12.20
N GLN A 250 -4.85 -6.68 -12.40
CA GLN A 250 -3.57 -6.80 -11.71
C GLN A 250 -2.59 -7.73 -12.42
N THR A 251 -1.32 -7.68 -12.03
CA THR A 251 -0.30 -8.66 -12.44
C THR A 251 0.02 -9.58 -11.26
N ALA A 252 -0.02 -10.89 -11.47
CA ALA A 252 0.39 -11.91 -10.50
C ALA A 252 1.80 -12.42 -10.84
N VAL A 253 2.71 -12.41 -9.87
CA VAL A 253 4.08 -12.91 -10.01
C VAL A 253 4.29 -14.06 -9.05
N ARG A 254 4.40 -15.29 -9.57
CA ARG A 254 4.60 -16.50 -8.76
C ARG A 254 6.08 -16.79 -8.55
N ILE A 255 6.52 -16.79 -7.29
CA ILE A 255 7.93 -16.92 -6.90
C ILE A 255 8.08 -18.09 -5.93
N VAL A 256 9.09 -18.94 -6.18
CA VAL A 256 9.50 -20.01 -5.27
C VAL A 256 10.88 -19.74 -4.71
N PHE A 257 11.01 -19.73 -3.39
CA PHE A 257 12.26 -19.61 -2.66
C PHE A 257 12.91 -20.98 -2.49
N ASP A 258 14.23 -21.07 -2.66
CA ASP A 258 14.97 -22.30 -2.38
C ASP A 258 14.95 -22.57 -0.86
N PRO A 259 14.45 -23.74 -0.40
CA PRO A 259 14.39 -24.07 1.02
C PRO A 259 15.78 -24.10 1.69
N ASP A 260 16.84 -24.34 0.92
CA ASP A 260 18.23 -24.39 1.38
C ASP A 260 18.84 -22.99 1.57
N ASN A 261 18.10 -21.92 1.28
CA ASN A 261 18.52 -20.55 1.55
C ASN A 261 18.92 -20.39 3.02
N THR A 262 20.06 -19.74 3.28
CA THR A 262 20.55 -19.48 4.64
C THR A 262 19.75 -18.38 5.33
N LYS A 263 19.11 -17.50 4.54
CA LYS A 263 18.24 -16.42 5.00
C LYS A 263 16.78 -16.75 4.72
N LYS A 264 15.87 -16.30 5.60
CA LYS A 264 14.46 -16.17 5.27
C LYS A 264 14.29 -14.91 4.43
N ILE A 265 13.65 -15.03 3.27
CA ILE A 265 13.25 -13.90 2.43
C ILE A 265 11.82 -13.54 2.82
N PHE A 266 11.60 -12.28 3.15
CA PHE A 266 10.29 -11.75 3.54
C PHE A 266 9.58 -11.05 2.38
N GLY A 267 10.34 -10.47 1.46
CA GLY A 267 9.76 -9.78 0.33
C GLY A 267 10.81 -9.07 -0.51
N PHE A 268 10.32 -8.27 -1.45
CA PHE A 268 11.14 -7.55 -2.41
C PHE A 268 10.98 -6.05 -2.18
N ASN A 269 12.07 -5.32 -2.36
CA ASN A 269 12.03 -3.86 -2.39
C ASN A 269 12.08 -3.40 -3.85
N ASP A 270 11.16 -2.49 -4.19
CA ASP A 270 10.99 -1.96 -5.54
C ASP A 270 10.72 -3.06 -6.59
N LEU A 271 9.92 -4.08 -6.27
CA LEU A 271 9.46 -5.04 -7.26
C LEU A 271 8.46 -4.38 -8.21
N HIS A 272 8.72 -4.44 -9.51
CA HIS A 272 7.86 -3.84 -10.52
C HIS A 272 8.03 -4.50 -11.89
N ILE A 273 7.00 -4.35 -12.72
CA ILE A 273 7.13 -4.52 -14.17
C ILE A 273 7.67 -3.23 -14.77
N ALA A 274 8.58 -3.33 -15.74
CA ALA A 274 9.12 -2.23 -16.50
C ALA A 274 9.08 -2.50 -18.01
N ASP A 275 8.88 -1.46 -18.81
CA ASP A 275 8.95 -1.52 -20.27
C ASP A 275 10.17 -0.77 -20.85
N GLU A 276 10.35 -0.81 -22.17
CA GLU A 276 11.43 -0.11 -22.87
C GLU A 276 11.34 1.43 -22.86
N ASN A 277 10.17 1.98 -22.54
CA ASN A 277 9.88 3.42 -22.54
C ASN A 277 9.92 4.05 -21.13
N GLY A 278 10.35 3.28 -20.12
CA GLY A 278 10.39 3.72 -18.72
C GLY A 278 9.04 3.62 -18.01
N GLY A 279 8.07 2.93 -18.60
CA GLY A 279 6.87 2.47 -17.92
C GLY A 279 7.23 1.61 -16.72
N LYS A 280 6.48 1.79 -15.63
CA LYS A 280 6.70 1.13 -14.35
C LYS A 280 5.35 0.83 -13.71
N TRP A 281 5.13 -0.44 -13.36
CA TRP A 281 3.94 -0.94 -12.67
C TRP A 281 4.40 -1.62 -11.37
N LYS A 282 4.16 -0.94 -10.26
CA LYS A 282 4.69 -1.27 -8.92
C LYS A 282 3.75 -2.24 -8.19
N ALA A 283 4.13 -2.65 -6.98
CA ALA A 283 3.20 -3.33 -6.07
C ALA A 283 1.92 -2.49 -5.88
N ASN A 284 0.78 -3.14 -5.95
CA ASN A 284 -0.52 -2.54 -5.63
C ASN A 284 -0.82 -2.73 -4.13
N HIS A 285 -2.00 -2.33 -3.66
CA HIS A 285 -2.44 -2.49 -2.26
C HIS A 285 -2.94 -3.90 -1.92
N VAL A 286 -2.89 -4.84 -2.88
CA VAL A 286 -3.35 -6.22 -2.67
C VAL A 286 -2.30 -6.97 -1.87
N LYS A 287 -2.74 -7.70 -0.84
CA LYS A 287 -1.84 -8.52 -0.02
C LYS A 287 -1.27 -9.67 -0.84
N ASP A 288 0.01 -9.92 -0.67
CA ASP A 288 0.69 -11.09 -1.23
C ASP A 288 0.02 -12.38 -0.73
N GLU A 289 -0.14 -13.34 -1.64
CA GLU A 289 -0.67 -14.66 -1.32
C GLU A 289 0.48 -15.60 -0.95
N LYS A 290 0.43 -16.17 0.25
CA LYS A 290 1.37 -17.21 0.68
C LYS A 290 0.80 -18.58 0.34
N VAL A 291 1.28 -19.17 -0.74
CA VAL A 291 0.86 -20.51 -1.20
C VAL A 291 1.39 -21.58 -0.24
N ASN A 292 2.66 -21.46 0.16
CA ASN A 292 3.29 -22.26 1.21
C ASN A 292 4.52 -21.53 1.76
N ASP A 293 5.33 -22.18 2.61
CA ASP A 293 6.50 -21.54 3.24
C ASP A 293 7.58 -21.05 2.27
N ASN A 294 7.61 -21.63 1.06
CA ASN A 294 8.60 -21.38 0.03
C ASN A 294 7.98 -20.86 -1.27
N GLU A 295 6.68 -20.62 -1.33
CA GLU A 295 6.01 -20.14 -2.55
C GLU A 295 5.03 -19.04 -2.24
N THR A 296 5.15 -17.94 -2.98
CA THR A 296 4.29 -16.77 -2.83
C THR A 296 3.89 -16.24 -4.19
N VAL A 297 2.70 -15.63 -4.26
CA VAL A 297 2.25 -14.83 -5.39
C VAL A 297 2.22 -13.37 -4.94
N ILE A 298 2.97 -12.53 -5.65
CA ILE A 298 3.02 -11.08 -5.39
C ILE A 298 2.17 -10.38 -6.45
N TYR A 299 1.36 -9.42 -6.00
CA TYR A 299 0.46 -8.67 -6.88
C TYR A 299 1.02 -7.27 -7.17
N LEU A 300 1.06 -6.93 -8.46
CA LEU A 300 1.50 -5.64 -8.97
C LEU A 300 0.37 -4.98 -9.75
N GLU A 301 0.48 -3.68 -9.98
CA GLU A 301 -0.34 -2.95 -10.94
C GLU A 301 -0.33 -3.66 -12.31
N SER A 302 -1.46 -3.61 -13.01
CA SER A 302 -1.57 -4.26 -14.31
C SER A 302 -0.85 -3.49 -15.42
N SER A 303 -0.05 -4.19 -16.22
CA SER A 303 0.49 -3.68 -17.49
C SER A 303 -0.33 -4.14 -18.72
N TYR A 304 -1.51 -4.72 -18.51
CA TYR A 304 -2.30 -5.42 -19.54
C TYR A 304 -2.55 -4.57 -20.79
N PHE A 305 -2.94 -3.30 -20.60
CA PHE A 305 -3.32 -2.37 -21.67
C PHE A 305 -2.16 -1.58 -22.27
N ALA A 306 -0.92 -1.79 -21.79
CA ALA A 306 0.22 -0.98 -22.21
C ALA A 306 0.83 -1.38 -23.56
N ASP A 307 0.61 -2.63 -23.99
CA ASP A 307 1.19 -3.29 -25.17
C ASP A 307 2.63 -2.86 -25.58
N PRO A 308 3.61 -2.95 -24.66
CA PRO A 308 4.99 -2.58 -24.95
C PRO A 308 5.71 -3.63 -25.81
N LYS A 309 6.83 -3.25 -26.43
CA LYS A 309 7.65 -4.21 -27.19
C LYS A 309 8.42 -5.14 -26.28
N GLU A 310 8.89 -4.62 -25.15
CA GLU A 310 9.65 -5.39 -24.17
C GLU A 310 9.06 -5.22 -22.77
N LEU A 311 9.12 -6.29 -21.99
CA LEU A 311 8.71 -6.28 -20.58
C LEU A 311 9.74 -6.95 -19.71
N TYR A 312 9.97 -6.38 -18.53
CA TYR A 312 10.94 -6.83 -17.56
C TYR A 312 10.33 -6.84 -16.17
N LEU A 313 10.53 -7.92 -15.42
CA LEU A 313 10.35 -7.90 -13.97
C LEU A 313 11.65 -7.43 -13.33
N ARG A 314 11.58 -6.42 -12.47
CA ARG A 314 12.74 -5.79 -11.83
C ARG A 314 12.55 -5.63 -10.33
N PHE A 315 13.65 -5.75 -9.59
CA PHE A 315 13.74 -5.35 -8.18
C PHE A 315 15.18 -4.95 -7.84
N ASN A 316 15.36 -4.16 -6.78
CA ASN A 316 16.68 -3.61 -6.42
C ASN A 316 17.31 -4.30 -5.20
N SER A 317 16.48 -4.83 -4.30
CA SER A 317 16.93 -5.58 -3.14
C SER A 317 15.82 -6.49 -2.64
N ILE A 318 16.18 -7.44 -1.79
CA ILE A 318 15.23 -8.32 -1.11
C ILE A 318 15.33 -8.11 0.39
N ARG A 319 14.18 -8.08 1.07
CA ARG A 319 14.13 -8.11 2.52
C ARG A 319 14.41 -9.53 2.97
N ALA A 320 15.49 -9.70 3.71
CA ALA A 320 15.95 -11.01 4.13
C ALA A 320 16.76 -10.93 5.42
N LEU A 321 16.64 -11.98 6.24
CA LEU A 321 17.31 -12.10 7.53
C LEU A 321 17.84 -13.53 7.71
N ASP A 322 18.98 -13.70 8.37
CA ASP A 322 19.51 -15.03 8.66
C ASP A 322 18.52 -15.85 9.50
N LYS A 323 18.36 -17.13 9.16
CA LYS A 323 17.38 -18.00 9.82
C LYS A 323 17.64 -18.17 11.32
N ASP A 324 18.89 -18.03 11.77
CA ASP A 324 19.25 -18.07 13.19
C ASP A 324 18.94 -16.77 13.95
N GLU A 325 18.54 -15.70 13.25
CA GLU A 325 18.18 -14.39 13.80
C GLU A 325 16.66 -14.13 13.85
N LEU A 326 15.82 -15.09 13.44
CA LEU A 326 14.36 -14.95 13.39
C LEU A 326 13.67 -14.87 14.76
N ILE A 327 14.36 -15.28 15.83
CA ILE A 327 13.81 -15.26 17.19
C ILE A 327 14.42 -14.10 17.97
N VAL A 328 13.58 -13.14 18.33
CA VAL A 328 13.87 -12.08 19.29
C VAL A 328 13.59 -12.62 20.69
N ARG A 329 14.54 -12.44 21.61
CA ARG A 329 14.42 -12.83 23.02
C ARG A 329 14.48 -11.59 23.89
N VAL A 330 13.48 -11.39 24.73
CA VAL A 330 13.38 -10.21 25.59
C VAL A 330 13.22 -10.65 27.04
N ASN A 331 13.97 -10.03 27.95
CA ASN A 331 13.71 -10.10 29.38
C ASN A 331 12.82 -8.91 29.77
N PRO A 332 11.53 -9.14 30.07
CA PRO A 332 10.58 -8.08 30.40
C PRO A 332 10.86 -7.43 31.77
N SER A 333 11.40 -8.18 32.74
CA SER A 333 11.71 -7.71 34.10
C SER A 333 12.81 -6.65 34.11
N ASP A 334 13.82 -6.84 33.26
CA ASP A 334 14.96 -5.94 33.11
C ASP A 334 14.79 -4.89 31.99
N ASN A 335 13.70 -4.95 31.22
CA ASN A 335 13.50 -4.16 29.99
C ASN A 335 14.69 -4.32 29.00
N LYS A 336 15.15 -5.56 28.82
CA LYS A 336 16.34 -5.87 27.99
C LYS A 336 16.03 -6.79 26.83
N ILE A 337 16.54 -6.43 25.66
CA ILE A 337 16.63 -7.34 24.52
C ILE A 337 17.86 -8.23 24.74
N ILE A 338 17.64 -9.53 24.90
CA ILE A 338 18.67 -10.56 25.11
C ILE A 338 19.23 -11.04 23.77
N LYS A 339 18.35 -11.23 22.78
CA LYS A 339 18.70 -11.62 21.41
C LYS A 339 17.82 -10.86 20.43
N ALA A 340 18.43 -10.35 19.36
CA ALA A 340 17.76 -9.70 18.24
C ALA A 340 18.67 -9.81 17.00
N PRO A 341 18.17 -9.45 15.81
CA PRO A 341 19.00 -9.27 14.62
C PRO A 341 20.23 -8.40 14.90
N LYS A 342 21.37 -8.77 14.32
CA LYS A 342 22.67 -8.15 14.63
C LYS A 342 22.82 -6.73 14.08
N ASP A 343 21.91 -6.28 13.22
CA ASP A 343 21.95 -4.95 12.60
C ASP A 343 21.60 -3.82 13.58
N GLY A 344 21.11 -4.15 14.78
CA GLY A 344 20.81 -3.19 15.83
C GLY A 344 19.64 -2.25 15.52
N LYS A 345 18.74 -2.62 14.59
CA LYS A 345 17.54 -1.82 14.33
C LYS A 345 16.50 -1.96 15.42
N LEU A 346 16.44 -3.09 16.12
CA LEU A 346 15.61 -3.23 17.32
C LEU A 346 16.31 -2.54 18.50
N LYS A 347 15.86 -1.34 18.86
CA LYS A 347 16.58 -0.42 19.76
C LYS A 347 16.36 -0.69 21.23
N SER A 348 15.12 -0.95 21.61
CA SER A 348 14.74 -1.07 23.02
C SER A 348 13.48 -1.92 23.19
N ALA A 349 13.37 -2.50 24.38
CA ALA A 349 12.18 -3.17 24.86
C ALA A 349 11.76 -2.52 26.19
N SER A 350 10.46 -2.35 26.42
CA SER A 350 9.95 -1.84 27.69
C SER A 350 8.56 -2.39 27.99
N VAL A 351 8.27 -2.65 29.26
CA VAL A 351 6.92 -3.06 29.69
C VAL A 351 6.13 -1.82 30.11
N PHE A 352 4.94 -1.65 29.52
CA PHE A 352 3.98 -0.62 29.94
C PHE A 352 2.60 -1.25 30.12
N LYS A 353 2.06 -1.17 31.35
CA LYS A 353 0.84 -1.89 31.75
C LYS A 353 0.93 -3.38 31.41
N ASP A 354 0.13 -3.87 30.49
CA ASP A 354 0.02 -5.26 30.05
C ASP A 354 0.55 -5.44 28.61
N GLU A 355 1.47 -4.57 28.19
CA GLU A 355 2.10 -4.59 26.87
C GLU A 355 3.63 -4.61 27.01
N LEU A 356 4.27 -5.46 26.20
CA LEU A 356 5.67 -5.33 25.86
C LEU A 356 5.80 -4.45 24.62
N ARG A 357 6.53 -3.35 24.74
CA ARG A 357 6.79 -2.40 23.67
C ARG A 357 8.18 -2.60 23.12
N LEU A 358 8.29 -2.87 21.82
CA LEU A 358 9.57 -2.97 21.12
C LEU A 358 9.71 -1.85 20.10
N ASN A 359 10.82 -1.13 20.15
CA ASN A 359 11.11 -0.06 19.21
C ASN A 359 12.03 -0.54 18.08
N LEU A 360 11.59 -0.34 16.85
CA LEU A 360 12.30 -0.68 15.62
C LEU A 360 12.67 0.59 14.85
N GLU A 361 13.94 0.75 14.51
CA GLU A 361 14.39 1.74 13.54
C GLU A 361 13.99 1.31 12.12
N ALA A 362 12.97 1.97 11.58
CA ALA A 362 12.42 1.71 10.25
C ALA A 362 11.72 2.97 9.71
N PRO A 363 11.61 3.12 8.37
CA PRO A 363 10.81 4.21 7.81
C PRO A 363 9.32 4.03 8.17
N PHE A 364 8.58 5.14 8.30
CA PHE A 364 7.14 5.13 8.61
C PHE A 364 6.31 4.27 7.64
N SER A 365 6.76 4.12 6.38
CA SER A 365 6.15 3.22 5.40
C SER A 365 6.15 1.73 5.80
N PHE A 366 6.89 1.35 6.84
CA PHE A 366 6.94 -0.01 7.39
C PHE A 366 5.92 -0.21 8.53
N LEU A 367 5.13 0.82 8.90
CA LEU A 367 4.14 0.76 9.98
C LEU A 367 3.07 -0.31 9.73
N ASP A 368 2.63 -0.46 8.49
CA ASP A 368 1.61 -1.44 8.11
C ASP A 368 2.13 -2.90 8.10
N THR A 369 3.43 -3.09 8.35
CA THR A 369 4.06 -4.42 8.41
C THR A 369 4.08 -4.92 9.85
N MET A 370 3.23 -5.91 10.16
CA MET A 370 3.30 -6.63 11.43
C MET A 370 4.49 -7.59 11.44
N ILE A 371 5.46 -7.36 12.34
CA ILE A 371 6.63 -8.24 12.48
C ILE A 371 6.46 -9.29 13.58
N PHE A 372 5.45 -9.15 14.44
CA PHE A 372 5.12 -10.09 15.50
C PHE A 372 3.61 -10.34 15.52
N MET A 373 3.21 -11.61 15.60
CA MET A 373 1.83 -12.01 15.90
C MET A 373 1.75 -13.15 16.92
N HIS A 374 2.90 -13.56 17.45
CA HIS A 374 3.00 -14.64 18.43
C HIS A 374 4.09 -14.30 19.43
N ALA A 375 3.81 -14.59 20.69
CA ALA A 375 4.74 -14.49 21.81
C ALA A 375 4.61 -15.75 22.65
N ALA A 376 5.74 -16.29 23.10
CA ALA A 376 5.78 -17.47 23.96
C ALA A 376 6.83 -17.32 25.07
N ASP A 377 6.64 -18.06 26.16
CA ASP A 377 7.68 -18.23 27.18
C ASP A 377 8.75 -19.26 26.77
N LEU A 378 9.72 -19.52 27.65
CA LEU A 378 10.80 -20.47 27.40
C LEU A 378 10.33 -21.93 27.34
N GLU A 379 9.15 -22.23 27.89
CA GLU A 379 8.50 -23.53 27.80
C GLU A 379 7.63 -23.67 26.53
N GLY A 380 7.49 -22.62 25.73
CA GLY A 380 6.71 -22.60 24.49
C GLY A 380 5.22 -22.37 24.70
N ARG A 381 4.79 -21.90 25.88
CA ARG A 381 3.39 -21.53 26.13
C ARG A 381 3.13 -20.15 25.55
N THR A 382 2.05 -20.02 24.78
CA THR A 382 1.59 -18.75 24.22
C THR A 382 1.30 -17.74 25.33
N ILE A 383 1.75 -16.50 25.14
CA ILE A 383 1.44 -15.36 26.01
C ILE A 383 0.41 -14.48 25.32
N GLY A 384 -0.67 -14.10 26.02
CA GLY A 384 -1.70 -13.22 25.48
C GLY A 384 -2.52 -13.86 24.37
N GLU A 385 -2.90 -15.12 24.55
CA GLU A 385 -3.73 -15.85 23.59
C GLU A 385 -5.04 -15.09 23.29
N GLY A 386 -5.35 -14.89 22.01
CA GLY A 386 -6.53 -14.14 21.56
C GLY A 386 -6.43 -12.62 21.70
N LEU A 387 -5.31 -12.08 22.21
CA LEU A 387 -5.07 -10.64 22.28
C LEU A 387 -4.43 -10.12 20.99
N SER A 388 -4.75 -8.88 20.64
CA SER A 388 -4.27 -8.26 19.40
C SER A 388 -2.89 -7.65 19.56
N PHE A 389 -2.03 -7.89 18.57
CA PHE A 389 -0.76 -7.19 18.40
C PHE A 389 -1.01 -5.85 17.70
N GLY A 390 -0.15 -4.88 17.94
CA GLY A 390 -0.26 -3.56 17.33
C GLY A 390 1.07 -2.98 16.92
N ALA A 391 1.02 -1.90 16.15
CA ALA A 391 2.15 -1.06 15.85
C ALA A 391 1.72 0.41 15.90
N GLY A 392 2.64 1.28 16.30
CA GLY A 392 2.45 2.72 16.34
C GLY A 392 3.73 3.43 15.92
N GLY A 393 3.59 4.59 15.31
CA GLY A 393 4.72 5.39 14.87
C GLY A 393 4.30 6.80 14.50
N SER A 394 5.29 7.65 14.22
CA SER A 394 5.10 9.02 13.78
C SER A 394 5.74 9.20 12.40
N PRO A 395 5.12 9.90 11.44
CA PRO A 395 5.73 10.18 10.14
C PRO A 395 7.05 10.96 10.23
N VAL A 396 7.28 11.64 11.36
CA VAL A 396 8.49 12.44 11.62
C VAL A 396 9.64 11.57 12.13
N ASP A 397 9.32 10.49 12.83
CA ASP A 397 10.28 9.62 13.50
C ASP A 397 10.58 8.39 12.64
N LYS A 398 11.85 8.02 12.53
CA LYS A 398 12.26 6.75 11.87
C LYS A 398 12.18 5.58 12.86
N GLU A 399 11.12 5.53 13.64
CA GLU A 399 10.93 4.58 14.72
C GLU A 399 9.48 4.11 14.75
N ILE A 400 9.31 2.78 14.81
CA ILE A 400 8.03 2.11 14.97
C ILE A 400 8.05 1.38 16.30
N THR A 401 7.04 1.59 17.12
CA THR A 401 6.81 0.84 18.36
C THR A 401 5.81 -0.28 18.09
N TYR A 402 6.24 -1.53 18.24
CA TYR A 402 5.35 -2.68 18.24
C TYR A 402 4.83 -2.96 19.65
N TYR A 403 3.53 -3.20 19.76
CA TYR A 403 2.83 -3.54 20.99
C TYR A 403 2.55 -5.04 20.98
N VAL A 404 3.25 -5.77 21.85
CA VAL A 404 3.09 -7.21 22.05
C VAL A 404 2.26 -7.43 23.32
N PRO A 405 1.16 -8.21 23.27
CA PRO A 405 0.40 -8.57 24.46
C PRO A 405 1.27 -9.20 25.54
N TYR A 406 1.18 -8.66 26.75
CA TYR A 406 1.94 -9.12 27.92
C TYR A 406 1.10 -8.99 29.20
N PRO A 407 0.01 -9.79 29.34
CA PRO A 407 -0.81 -9.78 30.55
C PRO A 407 0.02 -10.25 31.75
N LYS A 408 0.28 -9.35 32.71
CA LYS A 408 1.18 -9.60 33.84
C LYS A 408 0.78 -10.79 34.73
N GLU A 409 -0.49 -11.16 34.73
CA GLU A 409 -0.99 -12.31 35.51
C GLU A 409 -0.63 -13.65 34.87
N GLU A 410 -0.46 -13.69 33.55
CA GLU A 410 -0.06 -14.89 32.80
C GLU A 410 1.45 -14.90 32.53
N ALA A 411 2.05 -13.72 32.48
CA ALA A 411 3.43 -13.55 32.11
C ALA A 411 4.38 -13.77 33.29
N SER A 412 5.25 -14.76 33.15
CA SER A 412 6.34 -15.01 34.10
C SER A 412 7.45 -13.95 34.00
N GLU A 413 8.24 -13.76 35.05
CA GLU A 413 9.48 -12.94 35.01
C GLU A 413 10.58 -13.52 34.09
N GLN A 414 10.28 -14.59 33.36
CA GLN A 414 11.20 -15.25 32.44
C GLN A 414 11.26 -14.53 31.09
N ASP A 415 12.22 -14.93 30.28
CA ASP A 415 12.38 -14.37 28.94
C ASP A 415 11.25 -14.79 28.00
N ILE A 416 10.86 -13.88 27.14
CA ILE A 416 9.85 -14.06 26.10
C ILE A 416 10.56 -14.28 24.76
N LEU A 417 10.00 -15.18 23.96
CA LEU A 417 10.40 -15.47 22.59
C LEU A 417 9.37 -14.87 21.64
N LEU A 418 9.85 -14.09 20.67
CA LEU A 418 9.05 -13.48 19.61
C LEU A 418 9.61 -13.91 18.26
N GLU A 419 8.79 -14.53 17.42
CA GLU A 419 9.16 -14.90 16.05
C GLU A 419 8.90 -13.75 15.09
N LEU A 420 9.92 -13.38 14.30
CA LEU A 420 9.84 -12.35 13.28
C LEU A 420 9.13 -12.87 12.03
N LEU A 421 8.04 -12.20 11.66
CA LEU A 421 7.25 -12.48 10.45
C LEU A 421 7.73 -11.67 9.23
N ASP A 422 8.29 -10.49 9.46
CA ASP A 422 9.02 -9.65 8.49
C ASP A 422 10.12 -8.88 9.26
N TYR A 423 11.08 -8.32 8.55
CA TYR A 423 12.12 -7.48 9.11
C TYR A 423 12.73 -6.55 8.04
N PRO A 424 13.05 -5.27 8.36
CA PRO A 424 13.53 -4.31 7.37
C PRO A 424 15.01 -4.53 6.97
N ALA A 425 15.67 -5.60 7.41
CA ALA A 425 17.00 -5.96 6.89
C ALA A 425 16.88 -6.31 5.39
N SER A 426 17.87 -5.92 4.60
CA SER A 426 17.83 -6.14 3.15
C SER A 426 19.21 -6.48 2.61
N ILE A 427 19.23 -7.32 1.59
CA ILE A 427 20.43 -7.63 0.81
C ILE A 427 20.26 -7.07 -0.59
N ASN A 428 21.31 -6.43 -1.11
CA ASN A 428 21.24 -5.70 -2.37
C ASN A 428 21.37 -6.67 -3.55
N GLY A 429 20.46 -6.55 -4.50
CA GLY A 429 20.41 -7.43 -5.65
C GLY A 429 19.55 -6.81 -6.72
N ASN A 430 20.19 -6.17 -7.69
CA ASN A 430 19.51 -5.70 -8.88
C ASN A 430 19.24 -6.90 -9.78
N ALA A 431 17.97 -7.26 -9.94
CA ALA A 431 17.55 -8.29 -10.86
C ALA A 431 16.72 -7.69 -11.98
N GLU A 432 16.92 -8.22 -13.17
CA GLU A 432 16.14 -7.91 -14.35
C GLU A 432 15.83 -9.20 -15.09
N ILE A 433 14.54 -9.50 -15.22
CA ILE A 433 14.07 -10.73 -15.84
C ILE A 433 13.19 -10.34 -17.03
N LYS A 434 13.69 -10.55 -18.25
CA LYS A 434 12.92 -10.32 -19.48
C LYS A 434 11.74 -11.30 -19.57
N LEU A 435 10.55 -10.74 -19.80
CA LEU A 435 9.25 -11.39 -19.98
C LEU A 435 8.85 -11.45 -21.46
N LYS A 436 8.95 -10.30 -22.15
CA LYS A 436 8.63 -10.10 -23.56
C LYS A 436 9.83 -9.46 -24.25
#